data_AF-A0A356QK87-F1
#
_entry.id   AF-A0A356QK87-F1
#
_cell.length_a   1.000
_cell.length_b   1.000
_cell.length_c   1.000
_cell.angle_alpha   90.00
_cell.angle_beta   90.00
_cell.angle_gamma   90.00
#
_symmetry.space_group_name_H-M   'P 1'
#
loop_
_entity.id
_entity.type
_entity.pdbx_description
1 polymer ?
#
loop_
_entity_poly.entity_id
_entity_poly.type
_entity_poly.pdbx_seq_one_letter_code
_entity_poly.pdbx_strand_id
1 'polypeptide(L)'
;VINSSNQQQLKRFAVGPNGCEVTGIFATPDKTALFINIQHPGNWPADANALVQDATAAASGQVRPRAATVVIQKRDGGPVGV
;
A
#
# COMPACT_ATOMS: atom_id res chain seq x y z
N VAL A 1 22.61 6.57 -0.22
CA VAL A 1 22.63 5.31 0.57
C VAL A 1 22.50 5.67 2.05
N ILE A 2 21.67 4.95 2.80
CA ILE A 2 21.49 5.16 4.24
C ILE A 2 22.67 4.55 5.02
N ASN A 3 23.17 5.23 6.05
CA ASN A 3 24.30 4.81 6.89
C ASN A 3 24.16 5.36 8.33
N SER A 4 25.15 5.10 9.19
CA SER A 4 25.12 5.52 10.60
C SER A 4 25.02 7.04 10.80
N SER A 5 25.48 7.86 9.86
CA SER A 5 25.44 9.32 9.97
C SER A 5 24.12 9.93 9.49
N ASN A 6 23.30 9.21 8.71
CA ASN A 6 22.03 9.73 8.19
C ASN A 6 20.78 8.88 8.53
N GLN A 7 20.92 7.70 9.15
CA GLN A 7 19.79 6.82 9.48
C GLN A 7 18.71 7.48 10.34
N GLN A 8 19.07 8.46 11.17
CA GLN A 8 18.13 9.19 12.03
C GLN A 8 17.14 10.05 11.21
N GLN A 9 17.46 10.33 9.93
CA GLN A 9 16.58 11.08 9.04
C GLN A 9 15.48 10.21 8.44
N LEU A 10 15.58 8.88 8.53
CA LEU A 10 14.56 7.97 8.01
C LEU A 10 13.28 8.11 8.83
N LYS A 11 12.18 8.45 8.15
CA LYS A 11 10.86 8.56 8.77
C LYS A 11 9.90 7.54 8.18
N ARG A 12 9.10 6.93 9.05
CA ARG A 12 7.96 6.13 8.63
C ARG A 12 6.91 7.06 8.02
N PHE A 13 6.64 6.90 6.73
CA PHE A 13 5.68 7.73 6.00
C PHE A 13 4.27 7.11 5.99
N ALA A 14 4.17 5.81 5.73
CA ALA A 14 2.90 5.09 5.63
C ALA A 14 3.00 3.70 6.28
N VAL A 15 1.87 3.19 6.75
CA VAL A 15 1.67 1.83 7.25
C VAL A 15 0.50 1.23 6.50
N GLY A 16 0.71 0.05 5.90
CA GLY A 16 -0.35 -0.67 5.18
C GLY A 16 -1.32 -1.39 6.11
N PRO A 17 -2.41 -1.97 5.57
CA PRO A 17 -3.34 -2.81 6.32
C PRO A 17 -2.69 -4.06 6.95
N ASN A 18 -3.40 -4.70 7.88
CA ASN A 18 -2.94 -5.94 8.51
C ASN A 18 -2.68 -7.06 7.49
N GLY A 19 -1.59 -7.80 7.68
CA GLY A 19 -1.22 -8.94 6.83
C GLY A 19 -0.86 -8.58 5.39
N CYS A 20 -0.68 -7.29 5.07
CA CYS A 20 -0.22 -6.86 3.76
C CYS A 20 1.30 -6.72 3.70
N GLU A 21 1.83 -6.75 2.48
CA GLU A 21 3.12 -6.16 2.14
C GLU A 21 2.87 -4.83 1.42
N VAL A 22 3.63 -3.78 1.78
CA VAL A 22 3.70 -2.54 0.98
C VAL A 22 4.82 -2.71 -0.04
N THR A 23 4.48 -2.70 -1.31
CA THR A 23 5.40 -2.97 -2.43
C THR A 23 5.04 -2.13 -3.63
N GLY A 24 5.92 -2.02 -4.63
CA GLY A 24 5.69 -1.20 -5.83
C GLY A 24 5.57 0.30 -5.50
N ILE A 25 6.35 1.13 -6.18
CA ILE A 25 6.34 2.57 -5.94
C ILE A 25 6.49 3.33 -7.25
N PHE A 26 5.67 4.35 -7.43
CA PHE A 26 5.76 5.28 -8.54
C PHE A 26 5.34 6.67 -8.09
N ALA A 27 6.06 7.71 -8.50
CA ALA A 27 5.68 9.09 -8.26
C ALA A 27 5.45 9.79 -9.60
N THR A 28 4.42 10.64 -9.68
CA THR A 28 4.24 11.51 -10.85
C THR A 28 5.45 12.45 -11.01
N PRO A 29 5.76 12.91 -12.23
CA PRO A 29 6.91 13.81 -12.45
C PRO A 29 6.87 15.09 -11.63
N ASP A 30 5.67 15.64 -11.37
CA ASP A 30 5.43 16.82 -10.54
C ASP A 30 5.40 16.51 -9.02
N LYS A 31 5.53 15.23 -8.65
CA LYS A 31 5.51 14.69 -7.28
C LYS A 31 4.23 14.98 -6.49
N THR A 32 3.13 15.34 -7.15
CA THR A 32 1.85 15.62 -6.47
C THR A 32 1.08 14.34 -6.10
N ALA A 33 1.39 13.21 -6.75
CA ALA A 33 0.82 11.90 -6.46
C ALA A 33 1.90 10.83 -6.29
N LEU A 34 1.86 10.13 -5.16
CA LEU A 34 2.66 8.94 -4.88
C LEU A 34 1.78 7.69 -4.92
N PHE A 35 2.09 6.77 -5.81
CA PHE A 35 1.44 5.47 -5.91
C PHE A 35 2.25 4.43 -5.15
N ILE A 36 1.56 3.66 -4.30
CA ILE A 36 2.09 2.46 -3.64
C ILE A 36 1.14 1.28 -3.87
N ASN A 37 1.66 0.06 -3.95
CA ASN A 37 0.81 -1.13 -3.97
C ASN A 37 0.71 -1.78 -2.59
N ILE A 38 -0.49 -2.23 -2.27
CA ILE A 38 -0.80 -3.08 -1.12
C ILE A 38 -0.96 -4.50 -1.66
N GLN A 39 -0.05 -5.39 -1.29
CA GLN A 39 -0.06 -6.79 -1.72
C GLN A 39 -0.64 -7.69 -0.63
N HIS A 40 -1.42 -8.69 -1.08
CA HIS A 40 -1.97 -9.81 -0.30
C HIS A 40 -2.49 -9.47 1.12
N PRO A 41 -3.27 -8.40 1.34
CA PRO A 41 -3.77 -8.09 2.67
C PRO A 41 -4.60 -9.27 3.22
N GLY A 42 -4.15 -9.85 4.33
CA GLY A 42 -4.85 -10.95 5.01
C GLY A 42 -4.93 -12.27 4.24
N ASN A 43 -4.13 -12.47 3.18
CA ASN A 43 -4.19 -13.67 2.34
C ASN A 43 -2.80 -14.23 1.98
N TRP A 44 -1.82 -14.08 2.88
CA TRP A 44 -0.49 -14.65 2.72
C TRP A 44 -0.18 -15.72 3.79
N PRO A 45 0.32 -16.91 3.40
CA PRO A 45 0.45 -17.40 2.03
C PRO A 45 -0.93 -17.63 1.38
N ALA A 46 -1.01 -17.51 0.05
CA ALA A 46 -2.26 -17.75 -0.65
C ALA A 46 -2.62 -19.24 -0.60
N ASP A 47 -3.75 -19.56 0.03
CA ASP A 47 -4.32 -20.92 0.01
C ASP A 47 -5.21 -21.06 -1.22
N ALA A 48 -4.81 -21.95 -2.14
CA ALA A 48 -5.54 -22.23 -3.37
C ALA A 48 -6.93 -22.88 -3.13
N ASN A 49 -7.15 -23.48 -1.95
CA ASN A 49 -8.39 -24.13 -1.57
C ASN A 49 -9.27 -23.28 -0.64
N ALA A 50 -8.77 -22.17 -0.11
CA ALA A 50 -9.54 -21.32 0.78
C ALA A 50 -10.69 -20.67 0.01
N LEU A 51 -11.94 -20.86 0.46
CA LEU A 51 -13.22 -20.34 -0.10
C LEU A 51 -13.30 -18.80 -0.27
N VAL A 52 -12.19 -18.09 -0.10
CA VAL A 52 -12.02 -16.65 -0.28
C VAL A 52 -11.80 -16.28 -1.77
N GLN A 53 -12.13 -17.16 -2.73
CA GLN A 53 -11.62 -17.08 -4.11
C GLN A 53 -12.40 -16.20 -5.11
N ASP A 54 -13.59 -15.68 -4.81
CA ASP A 54 -14.27 -14.76 -5.74
C ASP A 54 -14.32 -13.33 -5.21
N ALA A 55 -13.39 -12.49 -5.68
CA ALA A 55 -13.35 -11.05 -5.38
C ALA A 55 -14.38 -10.22 -6.16
N THR A 56 -15.15 -10.84 -7.05
CA THR A 56 -16.19 -10.21 -7.89
C THR A 56 -17.58 -10.31 -7.29
N ALA A 57 -17.81 -11.27 -6.38
CA ALA A 57 -19.06 -11.39 -5.65
C ALA A 57 -19.27 -10.17 -4.74
N ALA A 58 -20.49 -9.61 -4.76
CA ALA A 58 -20.87 -8.56 -3.84
C ALA A 58 -20.94 -9.12 -2.41
N ALA A 59 -20.21 -8.50 -1.49
CA ALA A 59 -20.21 -8.89 -0.09
C ALA A 59 -21.50 -8.43 0.62
N SER A 60 -22.12 -9.31 1.42
CA SER A 60 -23.11 -8.93 2.43
C SER A 60 -22.46 -8.98 3.82
N GLY A 61 -22.15 -7.80 4.38
CA GLY A 61 -21.53 -7.67 5.69
C GLY A 61 -19.99 -7.70 5.65
N GLN A 62 -19.39 -8.88 5.48
CA GLN A 62 -17.92 -9.01 5.50
C GLN A 62 -17.31 -8.85 4.10
N VAL A 63 -16.49 -7.80 3.93
CA VAL A 63 -15.79 -7.52 2.67
C VAL A 63 -14.45 -8.24 2.65
N ARG A 64 -14.18 -9.01 1.59
CA ARG A 64 -12.88 -9.63 1.36
C ARG A 64 -11.80 -8.56 1.12
N PRO A 65 -10.65 -8.59 1.84
CA PRO A 65 -9.51 -7.73 1.52
C PRO A 65 -8.99 -7.95 0.10
N ARG A 66 -8.61 -6.87 -0.59
CA ARG A 66 -8.12 -6.91 -1.97
C ARG A 66 -6.78 -6.20 -2.06
N ALA A 67 -5.86 -6.77 -2.84
CA ALA A 67 -4.69 -6.03 -3.28
C ALA A 67 -5.14 -4.78 -4.05
N ALA A 68 -4.42 -3.67 -3.89
CA ALA A 68 -4.80 -2.39 -4.46
C ALA A 68 -3.58 -1.52 -4.76
N THR A 69 -3.71 -0.68 -5.77
CA THR A 69 -2.84 0.49 -5.94
C THR A 69 -3.49 1.68 -5.22
N VAL A 70 -2.76 2.28 -4.30
CA VAL A 70 -3.20 3.43 -3.50
C VAL A 70 -2.47 4.66 -4.00
N VAL A 71 -3.23 5.74 -4.25
CA VAL A 71 -2.66 7.06 -4.52
C VAL A 71 -2.64 7.87 -3.22
N ILE A 72 -1.49 8.45 -2.91
CA ILE A 72 -1.27 9.33 -1.77
C ILE A 72 -1.02 10.74 -2.32
N GLN A 73 -1.83 11.69 -1.87
CA GLN A 73 -1.77 13.10 -2.25
C GLN A 73 -1.82 13.97 -1.00
N LYS A 74 -1.16 15.14 -1.04
CA LYS A 74 -1.32 16.14 0.01
C LYS A 74 -2.61 16.92 -0.20
N ARG A 75 -3.28 17.28 0.91
CA ARG A 75 -4.52 18.09 0.88
C ARG A 75 -4.34 19.48 0.27
N ASP A 76 -3.13 20.03 0.36
CA ASP A 76 -2.76 21.33 -0.22
C ASP A 76 -2.37 21.24 -1.71
N GLY A 77 -2.43 20.05 -2.31
CA GLY A 77 -2.03 19.82 -3.70
C GLY A 77 -0.52 19.89 -3.96
N GLY A 78 0.29 20.10 -2.92
CA GLY A 78 1.75 20.23 -3.06
C GLY A 78 2.48 18.89 -3.21
N PRO A 79 3.79 18.93 -3.47
CA PRO A 79 4.63 17.75 -3.62
C PRO A 79 4.67 16.84 -2.38
N VAL A 80 4.64 15.53 -2.57
CA VAL A 80 4.76 14.51 -1.53
C VAL A 80 6.22 14.22 -1.21
N GLY A 81 6.60 14.24 0.08
CA GLY A 81 7.92 13.82 0.55
C GLY A 81 9.06 14.81 0.26
N VAL A 82 8.73 16.09 0.06
CA VAL A 82 9.66 17.22 -0.10
C VAL A 82 9.79 17.99 1.20
#